data_AF-W1XRY8-F1
#
_entry.id   AF-W1XRY8-F1
#
_cell.length_a   1.000
_cell.length_b   1.000
_cell.length_c   1.000
_cell.angle_alpha   90.00
_cell.angle_beta   90.00
_cell.angle_gamma   90.00
#
_symmetry.space_group_name_H-M   'P 1'
#
loop_
_entity.id
_entity.type
_entity.pdbx_description
1 polymer ?
#
loop_
_entity_poly.entity_id
_entity_poly.type
_entity_poly.pdbx_seq_one_letter_code
_entity_poly.pdbx_strand_id
1 'polypeptide(L)' 'QSADNELARPTGDGIGKIEFNSNLAHLYAHFVRHTIDTSLEGLTIVYDGANGAASSVGPEILSGLGAKVININVNPDG' A
#
# COMPACT_ATOMS: atom_id res chain seq x y z
N GLN A 1 -35.90 -15.02 -6.08
CA GLN A 1 -36.17 -13.61 -6.42
C GLN A 1 -34.97 -12.81 -5.96
N SER A 2 -34.21 -12.23 -6.90
CA SER A 2 -33.21 -11.22 -6.56
C SER A 2 -33.92 -10.06 -5.86
N ALA A 3 -33.37 -9.57 -4.75
CA ALA A 3 -33.90 -8.41 -4.04
C ALA A 3 -34.19 -7.25 -5.01
N ASP A 4 -35.27 -6.51 -4.75
CA ASP A 4 -35.67 -5.36 -5.57
C ASP A 4 -34.47 -4.42 -5.80
N ASN A 5 -34.33 -3.97 -7.05
CA ASN A 5 -33.20 -3.19 -7.55
C ASN A 5 -33.33 -1.72 -7.11
N GLU A 6 -33.31 -1.48 -5.79
CA GLU A 6 -33.63 -0.19 -5.15
C GLU A 6 -32.42 0.75 -4.98
N LEU A 7 -31.26 0.44 -5.55
CA LEU A 7 -30.09 1.32 -5.47
C LEU A 7 -30.29 2.60 -6.32
N ALA A 8 -29.83 3.73 -5.79
CA ALA A 8 -29.88 5.01 -6.49
C ALA A 8 -29.10 4.98 -7.81
N ARG A 9 -29.67 5.56 -8.87
CA ARG A 9 -29.05 5.73 -10.20
C ARG A 9 -28.75 7.21 -10.44
N PRO A 10 -27.65 7.73 -9.88
CA PRO A 10 -27.31 9.14 -10.02
C PRO A 10 -27.10 9.53 -11.49
N THR A 11 -27.53 10.73 -11.85
CA THR A 11 -27.35 11.36 -13.16
C THR A 11 -26.80 12.77 -13.00
N GLY A 12 -26.21 13.32 -14.07
CA GLY A 12 -25.64 14.68 -14.04
C GLY A 12 -24.63 14.85 -12.90
N ASP A 13 -24.83 15.91 -12.11
CA ASP A 13 -23.96 16.25 -10.97
C ASP A 13 -24.01 15.24 -9.81
N GLY A 14 -24.97 14.31 -9.83
CA GLY A 14 -25.02 13.20 -8.87
C GLY A 14 -23.95 12.13 -9.11
N ILE A 15 -23.27 12.14 -10.27
CA ILE A 15 -22.23 11.14 -10.60
C ILE A 15 -20.92 11.51 -9.86
N GLY A 16 -20.36 10.54 -9.13
CA GLY A 16 -19.09 10.72 -8.42
C GLY A 16 -17.89 10.99 -9.35
N LYS A 17 -16.81 11.51 -8.77
CA LYS A 17 -15.56 11.82 -9.47
C LYS A 17 -14.47 10.81 -9.13
N ILE A 18 -13.61 10.52 -10.10
CA ILE A 18 -12.41 9.70 -9.92
C ILE A 18 -11.22 10.65 -9.81
N GLU A 19 -10.39 10.44 -8.79
CA GLU A 19 -9.13 11.15 -8.62
C GLU A 19 -8.00 10.14 -8.51
N PHE A 20 -6.93 10.39 -9.26
CA PHE A 20 -5.72 9.58 -9.20
C PHE A 20 -4.73 10.22 -8.24
N ASN A 21 -4.30 9.45 -7.24
CA ASN A 21 -3.29 9.89 -6.29
C ASN A 21 -2.25 8.78 -6.07
N SER A 22 -1.09 8.93 -6.72
CA SER A 22 0.01 7.97 -6.63
C SER A 22 0.75 8.01 -5.29
N ASN A 23 0.49 9.01 -4.44
CA ASN A 23 1.21 9.19 -3.17
C ASN A 23 0.57 8.41 -2.01
N LEU A 24 -0.63 7.84 -2.19
CA LEU A 24 -1.36 7.19 -1.10
C LEU A 24 -0.58 6.03 -0.46
N ALA A 25 0.13 5.23 -1.26
CA ALA A 25 0.98 4.15 -0.76
C ALA A 25 2.14 4.68 0.10
N HIS A 26 2.79 5.76 -0.33
CA HIS A 26 3.87 6.42 0.41
C HIS A 26 3.36 7.04 1.71
N LEU A 27 2.20 7.69 1.70
CA LEU A 27 1.57 8.23 2.90
C LEU A 27 1.24 7.14 3.92
N TYR A 28 0.76 5.99 3.46
CA TYR A 28 0.55 4.82 4.30
C TYR A 28 1.87 4.29 4.87
N ALA A 29 2.90 4.10 4.05
CA ALA A 29 4.21 3.65 4.50
C ALA A 29 4.79 4.61 5.56
N HIS A 30 4.69 5.92 5.32
CA HIS A 30 5.09 6.95 6.26
C HIS A 30 4.35 6.81 7.59
N PHE A 31 3.01 6.68 7.57
CA PHE A 31 2.22 6.45 8.77
C PHE A 31 2.70 5.21 9.55
N VAL A 32 2.86 4.07 8.87
CA VAL A 32 3.29 2.82 9.52
C VAL A 32 4.64 2.97 10.21
N ARG A 33 5.61 3.65 9.58
CA ARG A 33 6.91 3.91 10.22
C ARG A 33 6.79 4.72 11.51
N HIS A 34 5.83 5.63 11.61
CA HIS A 34 5.60 6.45 12.80
C HIS A 34 4.81 5.73 13.90
N THR A 35 4.43 4.46 13.70
CA THR A 35 3.76 3.67 14.75
C THR A 35 4.73 3.03 15.75
N ILE A 36 6.05 3.14 15.50
CA ILE A 36 7.10 2.64 16.38
C ILE A 36 8.20 3.70 16.58
N ASP A 37 8.85 3.69 17.74
CA ASP A 37 9.94 4.61 18.09
C ASP A 37 11.34 3.96 18.00
N THR A 38 11.42 2.75 17.47
CA THR A 38 12.66 1.95 17.45
C THR A 38 13.26 1.89 16.06
N SER A 39 14.57 2.15 15.97
CA SER A 39 15.37 1.95 14.76
C SER A 39 15.63 0.46 14.51
N LEU A 40 15.67 0.07 13.24
CA LEU A 40 16.10 -1.26 12.78
C LEU A 40 17.54 -1.25 12.23
N GLU A 41 18.30 -0.19 12.49
CA GLU A 41 19.71 -0.09 12.11
C GLU A 41 20.52 -1.27 12.65
N GLY A 42 21.44 -1.79 11.83
CA GLY A 42 22.23 -2.98 12.15
C GLY A 42 21.54 -4.30 11.82
N LEU A 43 20.24 -4.31 11.52
CA LEU A 43 19.54 -5.51 11.07
C LEU A 43 19.65 -5.69 9.55
N THR A 44 19.83 -6.94 9.12
CA THR A 44 19.64 -7.36 7.73
C THR A 44 18.37 -8.22 7.65
N ILE A 45 17.41 -7.81 6.83
CA ILE A 45 16.10 -8.46 6.71
C ILE A 45 15.91 -8.94 5.28
N VAL A 46 15.54 -10.22 5.11
CA VAL A 46 15.03 -10.72 3.82
C VAL A 46 13.52 -10.49 3.80
N TYR A 47 13.03 -9.85 2.73
CA TYR A 47 11.63 -9.50 2.55
C TYR A 47 11.06 -10.17 1.29
N ASP A 48 10.00 -10.95 1.44
CA ASP A 48 9.25 -11.56 0.34
C ASP A 48 7.94 -10.80 0.11
N GLY A 49 7.84 -10.12 -1.03
CA GLY A 49 6.65 -9.33 -1.41
C GLY A 49 5.55 -10.14 -2.08
N ALA A 50 5.78 -11.44 -2.33
CA ALA A 50 4.91 -12.34 -3.07
C ALA A 50 4.44 -11.82 -4.45
N ASN A 51 5.17 -10.87 -5.05
CA ASN A 51 4.76 -10.08 -6.22
C ASN A 51 3.34 -9.48 -6.05
N GLY A 52 2.95 -9.18 -4.82
CA GLY A 52 1.64 -8.61 -4.49
C GLY A 52 1.69 -7.11 -4.20
N ALA A 53 0.60 -6.57 -3.65
CA ALA A 53 0.48 -5.16 -3.31
C ALA A 53 1.55 -4.65 -2.32
N ALA A 54 2.11 -5.55 -1.50
CA ALA A 54 3.12 -5.20 -0.51
C ALA A 54 4.54 -5.06 -1.11
N SER A 55 4.74 -5.45 -2.37
CA SER A 55 6.04 -5.42 -3.07
C SER A 55 6.72 -4.05 -3.04
N SER A 56 5.93 -2.97 -3.05
CA SER A 56 6.45 -1.59 -2.96
C SER A 56 6.51 -1.08 -1.52
N VAL A 57 5.46 -1.32 -0.73
CA VAL A 57 5.26 -0.72 0.59
C VAL A 57 6.18 -1.33 1.67
N GLY A 58 6.35 -2.66 1.68
CA GLY A 58 7.13 -3.35 2.70
C GLY A 58 8.61 -2.95 2.72
N PRO A 59 9.31 -2.98 1.57
CA PRO A 59 10.71 -2.56 1.50
C PRO A 59 10.92 -1.09 1.91
N GLU A 60 9.99 -0.21 1.54
CA GLU A 60 10.04 1.21 1.90
C GLU A 60 9.97 1.42 3.42
N ILE A 61 9.04 0.74 4.09
CA ILE A 61 8.87 0.82 5.55
C ILE A 61 10.14 0.35 6.25
N LEU A 62 10.61 -0.86 5.92
CA LEU A 62 11.75 -1.49 6.60
C LEU A 62 13.06 -0.74 6.37
N SER A 63 13.32 -0.33 5.12
CA SER A 63 14.51 0.48 4.79
C SER A 63 14.43 1.86 5.44
N GLY A 64 13.23 2.46 5.48
CA GLY A 64 12.99 3.74 6.12
C GLY A 64 13.18 3.74 7.64
N LEU A 65 13.13 2.57 8.28
CA LEU A 65 13.46 2.36 9.70
C LEU A 65 14.95 2.05 9.93
N GLY A 66 15.78 2.02 8.88
CA GLY A 66 17.23 1.83 8.97
C GLY A 66 17.73 0.40 8.72
N ALA A 67 16.84 -0.56 8.44
CA ALA A 67 17.27 -1.92 8.12
C ALA A 67 17.94 -2.01 6.74
N LYS A 68 18.91 -2.91 6.59
CA LYS A 68 19.35 -3.38 5.27
C LYS A 68 18.36 -4.43 4.77
N VAL A 69 17.62 -4.12 3.71
CA VAL A 69 16.58 -5.03 3.18
C VAL A 69 17.06 -5.75 1.92
N ILE A 70 16.90 -7.07 1.89
CA ILE A 70 17.12 -7.93 0.73
C ILE A 70 15.76 -8.35 0.21
N ASN A 71 15.34 -7.78 -0.92
CA ASN A 71 14.02 -8.02 -1.48
C ASN A 71 14.02 -9.26 -2.40
N ILE A 72 13.00 -10.10 -2.25
CA ILE A 72 12.65 -11.18 -3.18
C ILE A 72 11.17 -11.07 -3.55
N ASN A 73 10.81 -11.50 -4.75
CA ASN A 73 9.43 -11.45 -5.26
C ASN A 73 8.77 -10.06 -5.06
N VAL A 74 9.44 -9.01 -5.54
CA VAL A 74 8.94 -7.61 -5.48
C VAL A 74 8.78 -6.97 -6.86
N ASN A 75 8.73 -7.77 -7.92
CA ASN A 75 8.62 -7.30 -9.30
C ASN A 75 7.35 -7.90 -9.93
N PRO A 76 6.15 -7.41 -9.52
CA PRO A 76 4.89 -7.85 -10.10
C PRO A 76 4.82 -7.53 -11.60
N ASP A 77 4.31 -8.47 -12.38
CA ASP A 77 4.15 -8.35 -13.83
C ASP A 77 2.69 -8.49 -14.32
N GLY A 78 1.76 -8.84 -13.44
CA GLY A 78 0.32 -8.89 -13.75
C GLY A 78 -0.49 -9.75 -12.82
#